data_AF-A0A1V3X6X0-F1
#
_entry.id   AF-A0A1V3X6X0-F1
#
_cell.length_a   1.000
_cell.length_b   1.000
_cell.length_c   1.000
_cell.angle_alpha   90.00
_cell.angle_beta   90.00
_cell.angle_gamma   90.00
#
_symmetry.space_group_name_H-M   'P 1'
#
loop_
_entity.id
_entity.type
_entity.pdbx_description
1 polymer ?
#
loop_
_entity_poly.entity_id
_entity_poly.type
_entity_poly.pdbx_seq_one_letter_code
_entity_poly.pdbx_strand_id
1 'polypeptide(L)'
;MSDGFTADAIIVGAGLAGLVAACELADRGLHVLIVDQENSANLGGQAFWSFGGLFFVDSPEQRRLGIRDSHELALQDWLGTAAFDRPEDHWPQQWAHAYVDFAAGEKRSWLRTRGLKIFPLVGWAERGGYDAQGHGNSVPRFHITWGTGPALVEIFARQLRDRPNVRFAHRHQVDRLIVEGDAVTGVRGTVLEPSDEPRGAPSSRKAVAKFEFRASAVIVASGGIGGNHDLVRKNWPKRMGRVPKQLLSGVPAHVDGRMIGIAQKAGARVINPDRMWHYTEGITNYDPIWPDHGIRIIPGPSSLWLDAAGNRLPVPLYPGFDTLGTLEHITQSGYDYTWFVLNAKIIEKEFALSGQEQNPDLTGQSVRQLVRSRVRSGPPGPVQAFIDRGVDFVSADSLPELVAAMNELPEVEPLEYETVEAAVTARDREVANKFTKDGQITAIRAARSYWATGWGGWWRRTG
;
A
#
# COMPACT_ATOMS: atom_id res chain seq x y z
N MET A 1 35.27 2.35 -21.78
CA MET A 1 36.23 1.27 -21.48
C MET A 1 35.75 0.64 -20.18
N SER A 2 35.55 -0.67 -20.17
CA SER A 2 34.91 -1.40 -19.06
C SER A 2 35.88 -1.55 -17.91
N ASP A 3 35.66 -0.81 -16.82
CA ASP A 3 36.28 -1.11 -15.53
C ASP A 3 35.78 -2.48 -15.05
N GLY A 4 36.54 -3.53 -15.40
CA GLY A 4 36.72 -4.84 -14.73
C GLY A 4 35.52 -5.72 -14.33
N PHE A 5 34.29 -5.20 -14.35
CA PHE A 5 33.11 -5.89 -13.82
C PHE A 5 32.30 -6.48 -14.96
N THR A 6 32.35 -7.80 -15.09
CA THR A 6 31.49 -8.60 -15.96
C THR A 6 30.33 -9.13 -15.13
N ALA A 7 29.10 -8.80 -15.50
CA ALA A 7 27.90 -9.23 -14.78
C ALA A 7 27.39 -10.57 -15.32
N ASP A 8 27.09 -11.51 -14.44
CA ASP A 8 26.35 -12.73 -14.77
C ASP A 8 24.86 -12.43 -14.97
N ALA A 9 24.33 -11.48 -14.18
CA ALA A 9 22.95 -11.03 -14.25
C ALA A 9 22.82 -9.50 -14.09
N ILE A 10 21.86 -8.92 -14.80
CA ILE A 10 21.46 -7.51 -14.67
C ILE A 10 20.07 -7.44 -14.04
N ILE A 11 19.91 -6.59 -13.03
CA ILE A 11 18.63 -6.29 -12.38
C ILE A 11 18.26 -4.85 -12.70
N VAL A 12 17.10 -4.64 -13.32
CA VAL A 12 16.57 -3.32 -13.64
C VAL A 12 15.60 -2.90 -12.53
N GLY A 13 16.04 -1.98 -11.68
CA GLY A 13 15.31 -1.47 -10.53
C GLY A 13 15.91 -1.92 -9.20
N ALA A 14 16.25 -0.96 -8.34
CA ALA A 14 16.78 -1.13 -7.00
C ALA A 14 15.68 -1.10 -5.92
N GLY A 15 14.45 -1.49 -6.29
CA GLY A 15 13.34 -1.71 -5.37
C GLY A 15 13.47 -3.03 -4.59
N LEU A 16 12.56 -3.30 -3.65
CA LEU A 16 12.62 -4.51 -2.81
C LEU A 16 12.76 -5.81 -3.62
N ALA A 17 11.98 -5.99 -4.70
CA ALA A 17 12.07 -7.20 -5.53
C ALA A 17 13.46 -7.35 -6.18
N GLY A 18 14.05 -6.25 -6.65
CA GLY A 18 15.40 -6.24 -7.22
C GLY A 18 16.47 -6.55 -6.17
N LEU A 19 16.34 -6.00 -4.96
CA LEU A 19 17.26 -6.28 -3.85
C LEU A 19 17.17 -7.75 -3.39
N VAL A 20 15.97 -8.32 -3.30
CA VAL A 20 15.78 -9.74 -2.97
C VAL A 20 16.45 -10.62 -4.03
N ALA A 21 16.18 -10.37 -5.32
CA ALA A 21 16.80 -11.11 -6.42
C ALA A 21 18.32 -10.98 -6.40
N ALA A 22 18.84 -9.78 -6.14
CA ALA A 22 20.27 -9.53 -6.03
C ALA A 22 20.91 -10.34 -4.89
N CYS A 23 20.28 -10.38 -3.70
CA CYS A 23 20.78 -11.17 -2.59
C CYS A 23 20.85 -12.66 -2.97
N GLU A 24 19.76 -13.20 -3.53
CA GLU A 24 19.71 -14.62 -3.91
C GLU A 24 20.77 -14.99 -4.95
N LEU A 25 21.01 -14.14 -5.96
CA LEU A 25 22.05 -14.37 -6.96
C LEU A 25 23.46 -14.20 -6.38
N ALA A 26 23.68 -13.16 -5.59
CA ALA A 26 24.99 -12.86 -5.01
C ALA A 26 25.41 -13.91 -3.97
N ASP A 27 24.46 -14.49 -3.22
CA ASP A 27 24.68 -15.60 -2.28
C ASP A 27 25.09 -16.90 -2.98
N ARG A 28 24.78 -17.02 -4.27
CA ARG A 28 25.26 -18.10 -5.14
C ARG A 28 26.58 -17.77 -5.84
N GLY A 29 27.22 -16.65 -5.49
CA GLY A 29 28.52 -16.24 -6.01
C GLY A 29 28.49 -15.55 -7.38
N LEU A 30 27.30 -15.23 -7.92
CA LEU A 30 27.16 -14.57 -9.21
C LEU A 30 27.45 -13.08 -9.12
N HIS A 31 28.01 -12.49 -10.19
CA HIS A 31 28.22 -11.06 -10.33
C HIS A 31 26.94 -10.37 -10.78
N VAL A 32 26.42 -9.47 -9.94
CA VAL A 32 25.12 -8.83 -10.16
C VAL A 32 25.29 -7.34 -10.41
N LEU A 33 24.76 -6.86 -11.54
CA LEU A 33 24.65 -5.43 -11.82
C LEU A 33 23.22 -4.95 -11.57
N ILE A 34 23.03 -4.04 -10.62
CA ILE A 34 21.74 -3.40 -10.36
C ILE A 34 21.74 -2.03 -11.04
N VAL A 35 20.79 -1.80 -11.93
CA VAL A 35 20.65 -0.57 -12.74
C VAL A 35 19.39 0.17 -12.29
N ASP A 36 19.53 1.45 -11.94
CA ASP A 36 18.39 2.27 -11.52
C ASP A 36 18.50 3.70 -12.07
N GLN A 37 17.36 4.30 -12.44
CA GLN A 37 17.30 5.68 -12.93
C GLN A 37 17.42 6.71 -11.80
N GLU A 38 17.09 6.34 -10.56
CA GLU A 38 17.23 7.19 -9.39
C GLU A 38 18.65 7.17 -8.81
N ASN A 39 18.93 8.14 -7.94
CA ASN A 39 20.14 8.19 -7.15
C ASN A 39 20.16 7.10 -6.05
N SER A 40 21.30 6.94 -5.38
CA SER A 40 21.47 5.96 -4.30
C SER A 40 20.55 6.20 -3.11
N ALA A 41 20.13 7.45 -2.88
CA ALA A 41 19.20 7.81 -1.83
C ALA A 41 17.81 7.16 -2.03
N ASN A 42 17.47 6.63 -3.21
CA ASN A 42 16.19 5.97 -3.50
C ASN A 42 16.22 4.43 -3.38
N LEU A 43 17.31 3.83 -2.86
CA LEU A 43 17.42 2.39 -2.66
C LEU A 43 16.22 1.80 -1.90
N GLY A 44 15.53 0.82 -2.48
CA GLY A 44 14.27 0.27 -1.98
C GLY A 44 13.02 0.73 -2.75
N GLY A 45 13.14 1.81 -3.54
CA GLY A 45 12.04 2.36 -4.35
C GLY A 45 10.77 2.60 -3.52
N GLN A 46 9.61 2.30 -4.11
CA GLN A 46 8.32 2.42 -3.43
C GLN A 46 8.23 1.62 -2.12
N ALA A 47 8.92 0.48 -2.01
CA ALA A 47 8.84 -0.38 -0.82
C ALA A 47 9.40 0.31 0.43
N PHE A 48 10.31 1.26 0.26
CA PHE A 48 10.80 2.09 1.38
C PHE A 48 9.66 2.85 2.06
N TRP A 49 8.70 3.38 1.29
CA TRP A 49 7.59 4.21 1.78
C TRP A 49 6.46 3.41 2.43
N SER A 50 6.48 2.09 2.28
CA SER A 50 5.45 1.20 2.81
C SER A 50 5.33 1.27 4.33
N PHE A 51 4.10 1.14 4.84
CA PHE A 51 3.84 0.85 6.26
C PHE A 51 4.52 -0.44 6.74
N GLY A 52 4.99 -1.30 5.84
CA GLY A 52 5.73 -2.52 6.16
C GLY A 52 4.85 -3.73 6.45
N GLY A 53 3.62 -3.73 5.92
CA GLY A 53 2.67 -4.83 6.00
C GLY A 53 3.15 -6.08 5.26
N LEU A 54 3.06 -7.24 5.92
CA LEU A 54 3.44 -8.54 5.41
C LEU A 54 2.32 -9.56 5.66
N PHE A 55 1.98 -10.29 4.61
CA PHE A 55 1.04 -11.41 4.68
C PHE A 55 1.77 -12.66 5.20
N PHE A 56 1.35 -13.17 6.36
CA PHE A 56 1.73 -14.48 6.88
C PHE A 56 0.47 -15.25 7.26
N VAL A 57 0.56 -16.57 7.17
CA VAL A 57 -0.54 -17.50 7.43
C VAL A 57 -0.16 -18.41 8.59
N ASP A 58 -1.10 -18.62 9.51
CA ASP A 58 -0.94 -19.45 10.72
C ASP A 58 0.38 -19.22 11.51
N SER A 59 0.77 -17.94 11.59
CA SER A 59 2.03 -17.50 12.18
C SER A 59 2.04 -17.64 13.72
N PRO A 60 3.22 -17.72 14.35
CA PRO A 60 3.33 -17.64 15.81
C PRO A 60 2.68 -16.38 16.41
N GLU A 61 2.72 -15.25 15.72
CA GLU A 61 2.06 -14.01 16.13
C GLU A 61 0.53 -14.17 16.11
N GLN A 62 -0.03 -14.76 15.06
CA GLN A 62 -1.46 -15.05 14.98
C GLN A 62 -1.92 -15.98 16.12
N ARG A 63 -1.21 -17.11 16.31
CA ARG A 63 -1.54 -18.08 17.36
C ARG A 63 -1.45 -17.47 18.75
N ARG A 64 -0.44 -16.64 19.01
CA ARG A 64 -0.28 -15.93 20.30
C ARG A 64 -1.45 -14.98 20.59
N LEU A 65 -2.10 -14.47 19.55
CA LEU A 65 -3.27 -13.60 19.66
C LEU A 65 -4.60 -14.36 19.57
N GLY A 66 -4.55 -15.70 19.61
CA GLY A 66 -5.73 -16.56 19.56
C GLY A 66 -6.38 -16.67 18.18
N ILE A 67 -5.72 -16.19 17.13
CA ILE A 67 -6.21 -16.35 15.75
C ILE A 67 -5.92 -17.78 15.31
N ARG A 68 -6.97 -18.48 14.90
CA ARG A 68 -6.86 -19.79 14.24
C ARG A 68 -6.93 -19.55 12.74
N ASP A 69 -5.85 -19.86 12.05
CA ASP A 69 -5.72 -19.69 10.62
C ASP A 69 -5.16 -20.98 10.00
N SER A 70 -5.25 -21.12 8.68
CA SER A 70 -4.66 -22.25 7.96
C SER A 70 -4.33 -21.87 6.52
N HIS A 71 -3.50 -22.69 5.88
CA HIS A 71 -3.19 -22.56 4.47
C HIS A 71 -4.46 -22.59 3.60
N GLU A 72 -5.37 -23.53 3.87
CA GLU A 72 -6.62 -23.71 3.12
C GLU A 72 -7.53 -22.50 3.24
N LEU A 73 -7.68 -21.94 4.45
CA LEU A 73 -8.48 -20.75 4.67
C LEU A 73 -7.88 -19.51 3.98
N ALA A 74 -6.56 -19.35 4.07
CA ALA A 74 -5.86 -18.25 3.40
C ALA A 74 -5.96 -18.36 1.87
N LEU A 75 -5.88 -19.57 1.32
CA LEU A 75 -6.05 -19.81 -0.11
C LEU A 75 -7.50 -19.57 -0.55
N GLN A 76 -8.50 -19.97 0.23
CA GLN A 76 -9.91 -19.66 -0.04
C GLN A 76 -10.13 -18.14 -0.15
N ASP A 77 -9.66 -17.38 0.85
CA ASP A 77 -9.77 -15.92 0.86
C ASP A 77 -9.03 -15.27 -0.33
N TRP A 78 -7.87 -15.81 -0.69
CA TRP A 78 -7.11 -15.35 -1.85
C TRP A 78 -7.88 -15.57 -3.15
N LEU A 79 -8.44 -16.76 -3.36
CA LEU A 79 -9.19 -17.12 -4.56
C LEU A 79 -10.49 -16.33 -4.67
N GLY A 80 -11.18 -16.07 -3.55
CA GLY A 80 -12.38 -15.24 -3.50
C GLY A 80 -12.12 -13.78 -3.87
N THR A 81 -10.92 -13.28 -3.59
CA THR A 81 -10.51 -11.90 -3.90
C THR A 81 -9.92 -11.76 -5.30
N ALA A 82 -9.12 -12.73 -5.75
CA ALA A 82 -8.31 -12.58 -6.96
C ALA A 82 -9.13 -12.61 -8.27
N ALA A 83 -10.32 -13.23 -8.23
CA ALA A 83 -11.22 -13.38 -9.37
C ALA A 83 -10.46 -13.83 -10.63
N PHE A 84 -9.90 -15.06 -10.62
CA PHE A 84 -9.18 -15.66 -11.75
C PHE A 84 -10.15 -16.06 -12.88
N ASP A 85 -10.81 -15.07 -13.46
CA ASP A 85 -11.92 -15.19 -14.41
C ASP A 85 -11.48 -15.08 -15.89
N ARG A 86 -10.17 -14.94 -16.17
CA ARG A 86 -9.64 -14.76 -17.53
C ARG A 86 -8.71 -15.89 -17.98
N PRO A 87 -8.67 -16.24 -19.28
CA PRO A 87 -7.76 -17.27 -19.80
C PRO A 87 -6.27 -17.00 -19.52
N GLU A 88 -5.87 -15.73 -19.43
CA GLU A 88 -4.51 -15.31 -19.09
C GLU A 88 -4.13 -15.50 -17.61
N ASP A 89 -5.05 -15.92 -16.75
CA ASP A 89 -4.81 -16.03 -15.30
C ASP A 89 -4.10 -17.31 -14.86
N HIS A 90 -3.69 -18.18 -15.80
CA HIS A 90 -2.95 -19.39 -15.48
C HIS A 90 -1.73 -19.11 -14.58
N TRP A 91 -0.83 -18.20 -14.99
CA TRP A 91 0.35 -17.85 -14.19
C TRP A 91 0.04 -17.08 -12.91
N PRO A 92 -0.87 -16.08 -12.90
CA PRO A 92 -1.37 -15.48 -11.66
C PRO A 92 -1.89 -16.50 -10.63
N GLN A 93 -2.62 -17.52 -11.08
CA GLN A 93 -3.12 -18.57 -10.21
C GLN A 93 -1.97 -19.42 -9.65
N GLN A 94 -1.03 -19.88 -10.48
CA GLN A 94 0.15 -20.61 -10.01
C GLN A 94 0.97 -19.78 -9.00
N TRP A 95 1.13 -18.48 -9.27
CA TRP A 95 1.83 -17.56 -8.36
C TRP A 95 1.09 -17.41 -7.03
N ALA A 96 -0.23 -17.32 -7.03
CA ALA A 96 -1.03 -17.24 -5.81
C ALA A 96 -0.86 -18.48 -4.92
N HIS A 97 -0.96 -19.69 -5.49
CA HIS A 97 -0.69 -20.92 -4.75
C HIS A 97 0.72 -20.91 -4.15
N ALA A 98 1.75 -20.64 -4.96
CA ALA A 98 3.13 -20.60 -4.50
C ALA A 98 3.37 -19.52 -3.42
N TYR A 99 2.69 -18.36 -3.52
CA TYR A 99 2.82 -17.29 -2.54
C TYR A 99 2.15 -17.64 -1.21
N VAL A 100 0.97 -18.28 -1.24
CA VAL A 100 0.28 -18.72 -0.02
C VAL A 100 1.06 -19.86 0.64
N ASP A 101 1.60 -20.82 -0.13
CA ASP A 101 2.52 -21.85 0.36
C ASP A 101 3.73 -21.22 1.06
N PHE A 102 4.38 -20.24 0.41
CA PHE A 102 5.52 -19.53 0.98
C PHE A 102 5.14 -18.76 2.26
N ALA A 103 3.98 -18.09 2.27
CA ALA A 103 3.49 -17.30 3.39
C ALA A 103 3.07 -18.15 4.61
N ALA A 104 2.55 -19.36 4.38
CA ALA A 104 2.24 -20.36 5.40
C ALA A 104 3.48 -21.15 5.86
N GLY A 105 4.48 -21.27 4.99
CA GLY A 105 5.71 -21.99 5.24
C GLY A 105 6.86 -21.07 5.67
N GLU A 106 7.91 -21.05 4.84
CA GLU A 106 9.23 -20.55 5.25
C GLU A 106 9.36 -19.02 5.31
N LYS A 107 8.47 -18.25 4.67
CA LYS A 107 8.65 -16.79 4.49
C LYS A 107 8.98 -16.08 5.80
N ARG A 108 8.26 -16.38 6.88
CA ARG A 108 8.48 -15.73 8.17
C ARG A 108 9.85 -16.07 8.74
N SER A 109 10.25 -17.35 8.75
CA SER A 109 11.56 -17.74 9.28
C SER A 109 12.69 -17.21 8.39
N TRP A 110 12.52 -17.24 7.07
CA TRP A 110 13.46 -16.72 6.06
C TRP A 110 13.71 -15.21 6.18
N LEU A 111 12.68 -14.42 6.50
CA LEU A 111 12.84 -12.99 6.80
C LEU A 111 13.49 -12.77 8.17
N ARG A 112 13.10 -13.56 9.17
CA ARG A 112 13.65 -13.46 10.54
C ARG A 112 15.14 -13.77 10.59
N THR A 113 15.62 -14.78 9.85
CA THR A 113 17.07 -15.10 9.78
C THR A 113 17.88 -13.97 9.16
N ARG A 114 17.27 -13.15 8.29
CA ARG A 114 17.84 -11.92 7.74
C ARG A 114 17.73 -10.72 8.68
N GLY A 115 17.19 -10.91 9.88
CA GLY A 115 17.09 -9.90 10.93
C GLY A 115 15.79 -9.10 10.93
N LEU A 116 14.77 -9.51 10.16
CA LEU A 116 13.46 -8.88 10.23
C LEU A 116 12.87 -9.05 11.64
N LYS A 117 12.33 -7.96 12.19
CA LYS A 117 11.54 -7.97 13.41
C LYS A 117 10.10 -7.59 13.07
N ILE A 118 9.15 -8.21 13.74
CA ILE A 118 7.71 -8.01 13.52
C ILE A 118 7.12 -7.32 14.76
N PHE A 119 6.27 -6.33 14.53
CA PHE A 119 5.46 -5.72 15.57
C PHE A 119 4.36 -6.70 16.02
N PRO A 120 4.14 -6.90 17.33
CA PRO A 120 3.38 -8.05 17.84
C PRO A 120 1.86 -7.99 17.63
N LEU A 121 1.33 -7.00 16.89
CA LEU A 121 -0.09 -6.92 16.55
C LEU A 121 -0.31 -7.32 15.09
N VAL A 122 -1.39 -8.04 14.84
CA VAL A 122 -1.81 -8.46 13.50
C VAL A 122 -3.07 -7.69 13.10
N GLY A 123 -2.99 -6.96 12.00
CA GLY A 123 -4.10 -6.19 11.44
C GLY A 123 -5.07 -7.04 10.63
N TRP A 124 -6.31 -6.56 10.54
CA TRP A 124 -7.39 -7.18 9.77
C TRP A 124 -7.93 -6.20 8.73
N ALA A 125 -7.12 -5.96 7.71
CA ALA A 125 -7.49 -5.16 6.54
C ALA A 125 -8.26 -6.02 5.53
N GLU A 126 -9.06 -5.37 4.69
CA GLU A 126 -9.89 -6.01 3.65
C GLU A 126 -10.71 -7.17 4.22
N ARG A 127 -11.72 -6.86 5.05
CA ARG A 127 -12.52 -7.87 5.75
C ARG A 127 -13.59 -8.53 4.88
N GLY A 128 -13.93 -7.96 3.73
CA GLY A 128 -15.01 -8.49 2.90
C GLY A 128 -16.39 -8.05 3.39
N GLY A 129 -17.27 -8.99 3.68
CA GLY A 129 -18.63 -8.73 4.16
C GLY A 129 -19.74 -9.25 3.25
N TYR A 130 -19.37 -10.02 2.22
CA TYR A 130 -20.28 -10.77 1.37
C TYR A 130 -20.49 -12.19 1.95
N ASP A 131 -20.36 -13.23 1.13
CA ASP A 131 -20.35 -14.62 1.57
C ASP A 131 -18.92 -15.14 1.87
N ALA A 132 -18.83 -16.38 2.34
CA ALA A 132 -17.57 -17.01 2.74
C ALA A 132 -16.58 -17.29 1.59
N GLN A 133 -17.03 -17.25 0.33
CA GLN A 133 -16.20 -17.39 -0.87
C GLN A 133 -15.92 -16.04 -1.55
N GLY A 134 -16.52 -14.96 -1.05
CA GLY A 134 -16.38 -13.62 -1.60
C GLY A 134 -15.06 -12.94 -1.22
N HIS A 135 -14.99 -11.65 -1.57
CA HIS A 135 -13.83 -10.77 -1.28
C HIS A 135 -13.49 -10.73 0.21
N GLY A 136 -12.20 -10.62 0.52
CA GLY A 136 -11.70 -10.27 1.85
C GLY A 136 -11.04 -11.41 2.63
N ASN A 137 -10.52 -11.08 3.81
CA ASN A 137 -9.84 -12.00 4.71
C ASN A 137 -10.78 -12.47 5.83
N SER A 138 -10.90 -13.78 5.99
CA SER A 138 -11.65 -14.42 7.07
C SER A 138 -11.03 -14.16 8.46
N VAL A 139 -9.72 -13.91 8.53
CA VAL A 139 -8.99 -13.64 9.79
C VAL A 139 -7.89 -12.58 9.61
N PRO A 140 -7.38 -11.96 10.69
CA PRO A 140 -6.26 -11.02 10.59
C PRO A 140 -4.98 -11.68 10.08
N ARG A 141 -4.38 -11.14 8.99
CA ARG A 141 -3.11 -11.61 8.38
C ARG A 141 -2.10 -10.51 8.06
N PHE A 142 -2.40 -9.26 8.41
CA PHE A 142 -1.56 -8.11 8.09
C PHE A 142 -0.53 -7.86 9.20
N HIS A 143 0.68 -8.40 9.05
CA HIS A 143 1.75 -8.28 10.05
C HIS A 143 2.61 -7.06 9.76
N ILE A 144 2.91 -6.24 10.76
CA ILE A 144 3.66 -5.00 10.56
C ILE A 144 5.14 -5.24 10.86
N THR A 145 6.02 -4.84 9.94
CA THR A 145 7.47 -4.83 10.18
C THR A 145 7.82 -3.79 11.25
N TRP A 146 8.61 -4.18 12.25
CA TRP A 146 9.17 -3.24 13.21
C TRP A 146 10.25 -2.40 12.53
N GLY A 147 9.98 -1.12 12.28
CA GLY A 147 10.76 -0.25 11.39
C GLY A 147 10.18 -0.10 9.98
N THR A 148 8.94 -0.57 9.75
CA THR A 148 8.14 -0.40 8.52
C THR A 148 8.89 -0.76 7.22
N GLY A 149 8.58 -0.12 6.09
CA GLY A 149 9.25 -0.28 4.81
C GLY A 149 10.78 -0.09 4.86
N PRO A 150 11.33 0.92 5.56
CA PRO A 150 12.77 1.12 5.65
C PRO A 150 13.51 -0.07 6.25
N ALA A 151 13.03 -0.64 7.36
CA ALA A 151 13.66 -1.82 7.94
C ALA A 151 13.54 -3.07 7.04
N LEU A 152 12.42 -3.22 6.33
CA LEU A 152 12.24 -4.30 5.36
C LEU A 152 13.21 -4.19 4.17
N VAL A 153 13.45 -2.98 3.67
CA VAL A 153 14.46 -2.73 2.63
C VAL A 153 15.87 -2.97 3.19
N GLU A 154 16.14 -2.45 4.39
CA GLU A 154 17.46 -2.45 5.01
C GLU A 154 18.03 -3.85 5.19
N ILE A 155 17.20 -4.84 5.56
CA ILE A 155 17.70 -6.22 5.74
C ILE A 155 18.30 -6.81 4.47
N PHE A 156 17.89 -6.37 3.27
CA PHE A 156 18.46 -6.78 1.99
C PHE A 156 19.54 -5.82 1.53
N ALA A 157 19.27 -4.51 1.56
CA ALA A 157 20.19 -3.46 1.12
C ALA A 157 21.57 -3.56 1.78
N ARG A 158 21.64 -3.86 3.08
CA ARG A 158 22.92 -3.99 3.80
C ARG A 158 23.76 -5.20 3.38
N GLN A 159 23.13 -6.25 2.85
CA GLN A 159 23.84 -7.45 2.41
C GLN A 159 24.50 -7.26 1.03
N LEU A 160 24.07 -6.22 0.31
CA LEU A 160 24.53 -5.89 -1.03
C LEU A 160 25.53 -4.73 -1.04
N ARG A 161 25.40 -3.80 -0.09
CA ARG A 161 26.37 -2.71 0.10
C ARG A 161 27.76 -3.30 0.33
N ASP A 162 28.73 -2.78 -0.42
CA ASP A 162 30.15 -3.14 -0.34
C ASP A 162 30.47 -4.62 -0.64
N ARG A 163 29.51 -5.36 -1.21
CA ARG A 163 29.72 -6.76 -1.60
C ARG A 163 30.51 -6.80 -2.93
N PRO A 164 31.64 -7.52 -3.01
CA PRO A 164 32.54 -7.43 -4.17
C PRO A 164 31.93 -7.92 -5.49
N ASN A 165 30.98 -8.87 -5.43
CA ASN A 165 30.27 -9.37 -6.60
C ASN A 165 28.97 -8.62 -6.91
N VAL A 166 28.73 -7.45 -6.33
CA VAL A 166 27.54 -6.62 -6.60
C VAL A 166 27.96 -5.21 -6.97
N ARG A 167 27.40 -4.67 -8.06
CA ARG A 167 27.61 -3.29 -8.47
C ARG A 167 26.27 -2.57 -8.67
N PHE A 168 26.16 -1.36 -8.14
CA PHE A 168 25.06 -0.46 -8.42
C PHE A 168 25.44 0.55 -9.50
N ALA A 169 24.59 0.69 -10.51
CA ALA A 169 24.65 1.70 -11.56
C ALA A 169 23.45 2.63 -11.39
N HIS A 170 23.56 3.57 -10.46
CA HIS A 170 22.57 4.64 -10.25
C HIS A 170 22.60 5.65 -11.40
N ARG A 171 21.49 6.38 -11.60
CA ARG A 171 21.36 7.34 -12.70
C ARG A 171 21.53 6.70 -14.08
N HIS A 172 21.20 5.42 -14.21
CA HIS A 172 21.18 4.69 -15.48
C HIS A 172 19.74 4.32 -15.82
N GLN A 173 19.12 5.12 -16.69
CA GLN A 173 17.77 4.86 -17.17
C GLN A 173 17.80 3.87 -18.33
N VAL A 174 17.18 2.70 -18.14
CA VAL A 174 17.06 1.70 -19.21
C VAL A 174 16.05 2.18 -20.26
N ASP A 175 16.47 2.13 -21.53
CA ASP A 175 15.64 2.52 -22.68
C ASP A 175 15.23 1.33 -23.55
N ARG A 176 15.98 0.22 -23.48
CA ARG A 176 15.73 -0.99 -24.27
C ARG A 176 16.38 -2.23 -23.66
N LEU A 177 15.66 -3.36 -23.74
CA LEU A 177 16.23 -4.71 -23.60
C LEU A 177 16.90 -5.11 -24.92
N ILE A 178 18.13 -5.59 -24.85
CA ILE A 178 18.87 -6.07 -26.02
C ILE A 178 18.43 -7.50 -26.27
N VAL A 179 17.94 -7.77 -27.47
CA VAL A 179 17.46 -9.09 -27.91
C VAL A 179 18.30 -9.52 -29.10
N GLU A 180 18.91 -10.69 -28.99
CA GLU A 180 19.70 -11.33 -30.04
C GLU A 180 19.17 -12.75 -30.25
N GLY A 181 18.67 -13.02 -31.45
CA GLY A 181 17.83 -14.20 -31.67
C GLY A 181 16.59 -14.15 -30.77
N ASP A 182 16.35 -15.23 -30.04
CA ASP A 182 15.22 -15.37 -29.11
C ASP A 182 15.59 -15.09 -27.65
N ALA A 183 16.78 -14.54 -27.39
CA ALA A 183 17.30 -14.32 -26.04
C ALA A 183 17.53 -12.84 -25.73
N VAL A 184 17.17 -12.44 -24.51
CA VAL A 184 17.60 -11.15 -23.94
C VAL A 184 19.04 -11.28 -23.48
N THR A 185 19.95 -10.48 -24.05
CA THR A 185 21.40 -10.54 -23.78
C THR A 185 21.96 -9.31 -23.07
N GLY A 186 21.09 -8.36 -22.70
CA GLY A 186 21.50 -7.18 -21.96
C GLY A 186 20.49 -6.05 -21.96
N VAL A 187 20.96 -4.88 -21.54
CA VAL A 187 20.20 -3.64 -21.51
C VAL A 187 21.02 -2.50 -22.10
N ARG A 188 20.35 -1.55 -22.74
CA ARG A 188 20.94 -0.28 -23.15
C ARG A 188 20.07 0.89 -22.73
N GLY A 189 20.71 2.03 -22.52
CA GLY A 189 19.98 3.18 -22.01
C GLY A 189 20.78 4.46 -21.96
N THR A 190 20.29 5.36 -21.12
CA THR A 190 20.79 6.72 -20.95
C THR A 190 21.35 6.87 -19.54
N VAL A 191 22.56 7.41 -19.44
CA VAL A 191 23.09 7.90 -18.17
C VAL A 191 22.52 9.30 -17.96
N LEU A 192 21.85 9.50 -16.82
CA LEU A 192 21.29 10.77 -16.38
C LEU A 192 22.33 11.57 -15.61
N GLU A 193 22.22 12.89 -15.59
CA GLU A 193 23.10 13.70 -14.75
C GLU A 193 22.98 13.31 -13.27
N PRO A 194 24.07 13.43 -12.48
CA PRO A 194 24.04 13.21 -11.03
C PRO A 194 22.93 14.04 -10.36
N SER A 195 22.39 13.52 -9.25
CA SER A 195 21.28 14.15 -8.54
C SER A 195 21.41 13.92 -7.05
N ASP A 196 21.36 15.00 -6.29
CA ASP A 196 21.41 14.98 -4.82
C ASP A 196 20.01 15.21 -4.21
N GLU A 197 18.97 15.23 -5.05
CA GLU A 197 17.57 15.32 -4.62
C GLU A 197 17.24 14.28 -3.53
N PRO A 198 16.44 14.66 -2.52
CA PRO A 198 16.06 13.75 -1.45
C PRO A 198 15.24 12.58 -2.00
N ARG A 199 15.22 11.49 -1.23
CA ARG A 199 14.45 10.30 -1.57
C ARG A 199 12.99 10.66 -1.88
N GLY A 200 12.45 10.10 -2.95
CA GLY A 200 11.06 10.29 -3.37
C GLY A 200 10.78 11.56 -4.17
N ALA A 201 11.60 12.61 -4.02
CA ALA A 201 11.46 13.83 -4.81
C ALA A 201 11.75 13.58 -6.30
N PRO A 202 11.08 14.30 -7.22
CA PRO A 202 11.40 14.24 -8.63
C PRO A 202 12.87 14.60 -8.90
N SER A 203 13.58 13.75 -9.63
CA SER A 203 14.97 14.00 -10.04
C SER A 203 15.08 14.29 -11.55
N SER A 204 16.14 14.99 -11.96
CA SER A 204 16.37 15.37 -13.36
C SER A 204 16.40 14.15 -14.30
N ARG A 205 15.86 14.31 -15.51
CA ARG A 205 15.92 13.33 -16.62
C ARG A 205 16.87 13.74 -17.75
N LYS A 206 17.75 14.71 -17.49
CA LYS A 206 18.71 15.19 -18.48
C LYS A 206 19.78 14.14 -18.77
N ALA A 207 19.92 13.79 -20.05
CA ALA A 207 20.89 12.83 -20.55
C ALA A 207 22.31 13.41 -20.58
N VAL A 208 23.29 12.63 -20.12
CA VAL A 208 24.73 13.00 -20.19
C VAL A 208 25.57 11.98 -20.94
N ALA A 209 25.14 10.72 -21.04
CA ALA A 209 25.80 9.69 -21.84
C ALA A 209 24.84 8.56 -22.23
N LYS A 210 25.34 7.60 -23.00
CA LYS A 210 24.67 6.33 -23.28
C LYS A 210 25.44 5.18 -22.64
N PHE A 211 24.74 4.12 -22.29
CA PHE A 211 25.35 2.89 -21.77
C PHE A 211 24.78 1.65 -22.47
N GLU A 212 25.57 0.59 -22.43
CA GLU A 212 25.18 -0.76 -22.80
C GLU A 212 25.83 -1.72 -21.79
N PHE A 213 25.02 -2.61 -21.22
CA PHE A 213 25.48 -3.68 -20.34
C PHE A 213 24.97 -5.01 -20.86
N ARG A 214 25.84 -6.03 -20.83
CA ARG A 214 25.55 -7.39 -21.27
C ARG A 214 25.62 -8.35 -20.09
N ALA A 215 24.75 -9.35 -20.09
CA ALA A 215 24.72 -10.43 -19.11
C ALA A 215 23.92 -11.62 -19.65
N SER A 216 24.11 -12.79 -19.05
CA SER A 216 23.37 -14.01 -19.41
C SER A 216 21.89 -13.95 -19.01
N ALA A 217 21.53 -13.11 -18.05
CA ALA A 217 20.17 -12.92 -17.60
C ALA A 217 19.85 -11.46 -17.28
N VAL A 218 18.61 -11.05 -17.53
CA VAL A 218 18.07 -9.74 -17.14
C VAL A 218 16.79 -9.94 -16.35
N ILE A 219 16.71 -9.37 -15.15
CA ILE A 219 15.52 -9.35 -14.30
C ILE A 219 14.95 -7.93 -14.28
N VAL A 220 13.71 -7.77 -14.71
CA VAL A 220 13.00 -6.48 -14.64
C VAL A 220 12.23 -6.41 -13.32
N ALA A 221 12.67 -5.54 -12.42
CA ALA A 221 12.12 -5.32 -11.08
C ALA A 221 11.79 -3.84 -10.85
N SER A 222 11.12 -3.23 -11.83
CA SER A 222 11.00 -1.77 -12.01
C SER A 222 9.79 -1.11 -11.35
N GLY A 223 9.00 -1.85 -10.56
CA GLY A 223 7.77 -1.32 -9.94
C GLY A 223 6.58 -1.16 -10.91
N GLY A 224 5.55 -0.45 -10.44
CA GLY A 224 4.27 -0.28 -11.13
C GLY A 224 4.09 1.08 -11.83
N ILE A 225 2.84 1.46 -12.07
CA ILE A 225 2.43 2.67 -12.80
C ILE A 225 1.89 3.81 -11.90
N GLY A 226 1.89 3.64 -10.57
CA GLY A 226 1.13 4.52 -9.66
C GLY A 226 1.58 5.99 -9.64
N GLY A 227 2.81 6.29 -10.08
CA GLY A 227 3.32 7.65 -10.24
C GLY A 227 3.04 8.25 -11.63
N ASN A 228 2.36 7.51 -12.51
CA ASN A 228 2.06 7.91 -13.89
C ASN A 228 0.56 7.86 -14.14
N HIS A 229 -0.12 8.97 -13.81
CA HIS A 229 -1.57 9.08 -13.97
C HIS A 229 -2.01 8.89 -15.42
N ASP A 230 -1.23 9.26 -16.45
CA ASP A 230 -1.60 8.99 -17.84
C ASP A 230 -1.72 7.49 -18.14
N LEU A 231 -0.79 6.68 -17.63
CA LEU A 231 -0.88 5.23 -17.77
C LEU A 231 -1.99 4.62 -16.91
N VAL A 232 -2.24 5.16 -15.70
CA VAL A 232 -3.39 4.75 -14.88
C VAL A 232 -4.69 5.00 -15.64
N ARG A 233 -4.88 6.20 -16.18
CA ARG A 233 -6.07 6.58 -16.96
C ARG A 233 -6.23 5.74 -18.21
N LYS A 234 -5.14 5.51 -18.95
CA LYS A 234 -5.14 4.68 -20.16
C LYS A 234 -5.61 3.25 -19.91
N ASN A 235 -5.25 2.69 -18.76
CA ASN A 235 -5.56 1.30 -18.42
C ASN A 235 -6.75 1.18 -17.47
N TRP A 236 -7.49 2.26 -17.20
CA TRP A 236 -8.57 2.28 -16.21
C TRP A 236 -9.57 1.14 -16.43
N PRO A 237 -9.93 0.37 -15.39
CA PRO A 237 -10.80 -0.78 -15.56
C PRO A 237 -12.18 -0.35 -16.05
N LYS A 238 -12.62 -0.91 -17.18
CA LYS A 238 -13.94 -0.59 -17.75
C LYS A 238 -15.09 -0.82 -16.76
N ARG A 239 -14.99 -1.84 -15.91
CA ARG A 239 -15.99 -2.12 -14.86
C ARG A 239 -16.14 -0.99 -13.85
N MET A 240 -15.08 -0.24 -13.59
CA MET A 240 -15.11 0.92 -12.70
C MET A 240 -15.77 2.15 -13.36
N GLY A 241 -16.13 2.10 -14.65
CA GLY A 241 -16.81 3.19 -15.32
C GLY A 241 -15.93 4.43 -15.46
N ARG A 242 -16.42 5.57 -14.95
CA ARG A 242 -15.77 6.88 -15.08
C ARG A 242 -14.40 6.87 -14.40
N VAL A 243 -13.43 7.50 -15.05
CA VAL A 243 -12.14 7.79 -14.41
C VAL A 243 -12.29 9.05 -13.55
N PRO A 244 -11.92 9.03 -12.26
CA PRO A 244 -11.94 10.22 -11.42
C PRO A 244 -11.12 11.36 -12.04
N LYS A 245 -11.61 12.60 -11.98
CA LYS A 245 -10.86 13.77 -12.45
C LYS A 245 -9.68 14.00 -11.52
N GLN A 246 -9.96 14.04 -10.21
CA GLN A 246 -8.95 14.12 -9.18
C GLN A 246 -8.40 12.72 -8.87
N LEU A 247 -7.07 12.57 -8.92
CA LEU A 247 -6.36 11.38 -8.49
C LEU A 247 -5.17 11.82 -7.65
N LEU A 248 -4.99 11.18 -6.49
CA LEU A 248 -3.81 11.35 -5.66
C LEU A 248 -2.81 10.24 -5.95
N SER A 249 -1.52 10.57 -5.89
CA SER A 249 -0.43 9.62 -6.02
C SER A 249 0.11 9.21 -4.65
N GLY A 250 -0.10 7.95 -4.27
CA GLY A 250 0.46 7.37 -3.06
C GLY A 250 1.90 6.88 -3.21
N VAL A 251 2.58 7.21 -4.32
CA VAL A 251 3.92 6.70 -4.65
C VAL A 251 4.76 7.78 -5.34
N PRO A 252 6.10 7.73 -5.24
CA PRO A 252 6.97 8.68 -5.92
C PRO A 252 6.80 8.72 -7.44
N ALA A 253 7.13 9.88 -8.04
CA ALA A 253 7.05 10.10 -9.49
C ALA A 253 7.89 9.13 -10.34
N HIS A 254 8.93 8.52 -9.76
CA HIS A 254 9.75 7.51 -10.45
C HIS A 254 9.08 6.14 -10.58
N VAL A 255 7.92 5.92 -9.96
CA VAL A 255 7.08 4.71 -10.14
C VAL A 255 6.24 4.87 -11.42
N ASP A 256 6.94 4.98 -12.55
CA ASP A 256 6.40 5.51 -13.81
C ASP A 256 5.92 4.43 -14.80
N GLY A 257 6.17 3.15 -14.49
CA GLY A 257 5.80 2.00 -15.30
C GLY A 257 6.53 1.86 -16.64
N ARG A 258 7.56 2.67 -16.91
CA ARG A 258 8.25 2.75 -18.23
C ARG A 258 8.68 1.38 -18.75
N MET A 259 9.20 0.54 -17.86
CA MET A 259 9.74 -0.77 -18.24
C MET A 259 8.67 -1.77 -18.71
N ILE A 260 7.38 -1.57 -18.38
CA ILE A 260 6.30 -2.43 -18.88
C ILE A 260 6.24 -2.35 -20.41
N GLY A 261 6.20 -1.13 -20.95
CA GLY A 261 6.18 -0.92 -22.41
C GLY A 261 7.49 -1.32 -23.09
N ILE A 262 8.63 -1.16 -22.43
CA ILE A 262 9.93 -1.61 -22.95
C ILE A 262 10.00 -3.14 -23.02
N ALA A 263 9.56 -3.83 -21.97
CA ALA A 263 9.52 -5.29 -21.93
C ALA A 263 8.56 -5.83 -23.01
N GLN A 264 7.40 -5.19 -23.19
CA GLN A 264 6.44 -5.57 -24.23
C GLN A 264 7.04 -5.45 -25.64
N LYS A 265 7.77 -4.37 -25.92
CA LYS A 265 8.50 -4.19 -27.19
C LYS A 265 9.60 -5.24 -27.42
N ALA A 266 10.09 -5.86 -26.34
CA ALA A 266 11.06 -6.95 -26.40
C ALA A 266 10.41 -8.35 -26.50
N GLY A 267 9.07 -8.42 -26.61
CA GLY A 267 8.33 -9.67 -26.77
C GLY A 267 7.60 -10.16 -25.51
N ALA A 268 7.70 -9.45 -24.38
CA ALA A 268 6.95 -9.84 -23.18
C ALA A 268 5.44 -9.64 -23.37
N ARG A 269 4.64 -10.57 -22.84
CA ARG A 269 3.19 -10.43 -22.77
C ARG A 269 2.81 -9.69 -21.47
N VAL A 270 2.08 -8.59 -21.61
CA VAL A 270 1.43 -7.91 -20.48
C VAL A 270 0.03 -8.52 -20.30
N ILE A 271 -0.34 -8.86 -19.06
CA ILE A 271 -1.65 -9.39 -18.69
C ILE A 271 -2.28 -8.50 -17.63
N ASN A 272 -3.62 -8.48 -17.57
CA ASN A 272 -4.39 -7.74 -16.55
C ASN A 272 -3.96 -6.27 -16.35
N PRO A 273 -3.71 -5.49 -17.44
CA PRO A 273 -3.29 -4.09 -17.29
C PRO A 273 -4.34 -3.22 -16.58
N ASP A 274 -5.59 -3.68 -16.60
CA ASP A 274 -6.77 -3.07 -16.01
C ASP A 274 -7.13 -3.61 -14.61
N ARG A 275 -6.37 -4.56 -14.03
CA ARG A 275 -6.58 -4.96 -12.63
C ARG A 275 -5.75 -4.06 -11.72
N MET A 276 -6.35 -2.95 -11.30
CA MET A 276 -5.72 -1.95 -10.44
C MET A 276 -6.31 -1.94 -9.04
N TRP A 277 -5.47 -1.61 -8.06
CA TRP A 277 -5.88 -1.38 -6.67
C TRP A 277 -5.72 0.09 -6.33
N HIS A 278 -6.83 0.80 -6.16
CA HIS A 278 -6.85 2.20 -5.70
C HIS A 278 -7.42 2.26 -4.30
N TYR A 279 -6.70 2.88 -3.38
CA TYR A 279 -7.23 3.15 -2.05
C TYR A 279 -8.22 4.31 -2.13
N THR A 280 -9.42 4.11 -1.59
CA THR A 280 -10.51 5.09 -1.61
C THR A 280 -10.50 5.99 -0.39
N GLU A 281 -9.70 5.68 0.62
CA GLU A 281 -9.50 6.49 1.83
C GLU A 281 -8.28 7.41 1.69
N GLY A 282 -8.07 7.99 0.50
CA GLY A 282 -6.95 8.88 0.20
C GLY A 282 -7.24 10.33 0.59
N ILE A 283 -6.26 10.99 1.20
CA ILE A 283 -6.26 12.42 1.52
C ILE A 283 -5.00 13.09 0.97
N THR A 284 -5.10 14.36 0.62
CA THR A 284 -4.02 15.24 0.17
C THR A 284 -3.01 15.40 1.29
N ASN A 285 -1.74 15.15 1.00
CA ASN A 285 -0.68 15.36 1.97
C ASN A 285 -0.40 16.88 2.13
N TYR A 286 -0.48 17.38 3.36
CA TYR A 286 -0.17 18.79 3.66
C TYR A 286 1.33 19.12 3.51
N ASP A 287 2.19 18.09 3.51
CA ASP A 287 3.64 18.18 3.34
C ASP A 287 4.11 17.20 2.24
N PRO A 288 3.83 17.53 0.96
CA PRO A 288 4.07 16.62 -0.15
C PRO A 288 5.56 16.45 -0.45
N ILE A 289 5.97 15.22 -0.79
CA ILE A 289 7.34 14.87 -1.17
C ILE A 289 7.45 14.74 -2.70
N TRP A 290 6.35 14.37 -3.35
CA TRP A 290 6.21 14.25 -4.80
C TRP A 290 4.91 14.93 -5.28
N PRO A 291 4.74 15.15 -6.59
CA PRO A 291 3.52 15.74 -7.13
C PRO A 291 2.28 14.91 -6.79
N ASP A 292 1.17 15.59 -6.48
CA ASP A 292 -0.11 14.97 -6.10
C ASP A 292 -0.01 13.98 -4.92
N HIS A 293 0.94 14.17 -4.00
CA HIS A 293 1.19 13.23 -2.90
C HIS A 293 -0.07 13.02 -2.05
N GLY A 294 -0.63 11.82 -2.12
CA GLY A 294 -1.72 11.36 -1.28
C GLY A 294 -1.25 10.43 -0.17
N ILE A 295 -1.91 10.49 0.97
CA ILE A 295 -1.77 9.53 2.06
C ILE A 295 -3.09 8.79 2.25
N ARG A 296 -3.03 7.47 2.43
CA ARG A 296 -4.22 6.71 2.81
C ARG A 296 -4.40 6.76 4.33
N ILE A 297 -5.60 7.11 4.78
CA ILE A 297 -5.98 6.91 6.18
C ILE A 297 -6.27 5.42 6.44
N ILE A 298 -5.96 4.97 7.63
CA ILE A 298 -6.36 3.67 8.18
C ILE A 298 -7.40 4.01 9.24
N PRO A 299 -8.69 4.10 8.88
CA PRO A 299 -9.68 4.83 9.69
C PRO A 299 -10.25 4.02 10.86
N GLY A 300 -9.96 2.71 10.91
CA GLY A 300 -10.69 1.76 11.74
C GLY A 300 -12.17 1.61 11.34
N PRO A 301 -12.86 0.54 11.77
CA PRO A 301 -14.25 0.30 11.42
C PRO A 301 -15.29 1.27 11.99
N SER A 302 -14.98 2.18 12.95
CA SER A 302 -16.05 2.94 13.62
C SER A 302 -16.59 4.13 12.83
N SER A 303 -15.79 4.72 11.95
CA SER A 303 -16.20 5.94 11.22
C SER A 303 -17.41 5.67 10.31
N LEU A 304 -18.35 6.62 10.25
CA LEU A 304 -19.45 6.55 9.30
C LEU A 304 -18.93 7.00 7.93
N TRP A 305 -19.22 6.23 6.88
CA TRP A 305 -18.78 6.54 5.52
C TRP A 305 -19.98 6.92 4.67
N LEU A 306 -20.00 8.17 4.20
CA LEU A 306 -21.06 8.74 3.39
C LEU A 306 -20.55 9.01 1.97
N ASP A 307 -21.44 8.89 0.99
CA ASP A 307 -21.21 9.40 -0.36
C ASP A 307 -21.22 10.94 -0.37
N ALA A 308 -20.94 11.53 -1.53
CA ALA A 308 -20.92 12.98 -1.71
C ALA A 308 -22.26 13.67 -1.40
N ALA A 309 -23.38 12.95 -1.45
CA ALA A 309 -24.73 13.44 -1.17
C ALA A 309 -25.17 13.20 0.29
N GLY A 310 -24.28 12.70 1.14
CA GLY A 310 -24.55 12.46 2.57
C GLY A 310 -25.24 11.14 2.88
N ASN A 311 -25.48 10.28 1.88
CA ASN A 311 -26.04 8.96 2.11
C ASN A 311 -24.95 7.99 2.53
N ARG A 312 -25.25 7.08 3.45
CA ARG A 312 -24.29 6.04 3.82
C ARG A 312 -24.00 5.13 2.62
N LEU A 313 -22.72 4.78 2.44
CA LEU A 313 -22.33 3.81 1.41
C LEU A 313 -23.08 2.48 1.61
N PRO A 314 -23.45 1.77 0.52
CA PRO A 314 -24.21 0.54 0.60
C PRO A 314 -23.41 -0.57 1.30
N VAL A 315 -24.11 -1.53 1.90
CA VAL A 315 -23.48 -2.70 2.51
C VAL A 315 -22.83 -3.57 1.43
N PRO A 316 -21.59 -4.07 1.61
CA PRO A 316 -20.73 -4.02 2.81
C PRO A 316 -19.61 -2.97 2.74
N LEU A 317 -19.80 -1.84 2.06
CA LEU A 317 -18.78 -0.81 1.80
C LEU A 317 -18.50 0.06 3.04
N TYR A 318 -18.08 -0.60 4.12
CA TYR A 318 -17.63 0.01 5.36
C TYR A 318 -16.11 0.23 5.33
N PRO A 319 -15.57 1.04 6.26
CA PRO A 319 -14.14 1.28 6.32
C PRO A 319 -13.32 -0.01 6.51
N GLY A 320 -12.44 -0.31 5.55
CA GLY A 320 -11.56 -1.49 5.54
C GLY A 320 -12.26 -2.82 5.23
N PHE A 321 -13.40 -2.80 4.51
CA PHE A 321 -14.16 -3.99 4.13
C PHE A 321 -13.87 -4.41 2.68
N ASP A 322 -14.31 -3.62 1.72
CA ASP A 322 -14.11 -3.87 0.29
C ASP A 322 -13.66 -2.59 -0.42
N THR A 323 -12.35 -2.44 -0.60
CA THR A 323 -11.78 -1.28 -1.28
C THR A 323 -12.22 -1.20 -2.75
N LEU A 324 -12.32 -2.33 -3.46
CA LEU A 324 -12.65 -2.33 -4.89
C LEU A 324 -14.13 -2.06 -5.15
N GLY A 325 -15.02 -2.65 -4.36
CA GLY A 325 -16.45 -2.32 -4.39
C GLY A 325 -16.71 -0.88 -3.99
N THR A 326 -15.95 -0.35 -3.03
CA THR A 326 -16.03 1.07 -2.66
C THR A 326 -15.58 1.97 -3.81
N LEU A 327 -14.49 1.63 -4.48
CA LEU A 327 -14.02 2.38 -5.65
C LEU A 327 -15.09 2.39 -6.75
N GLU A 328 -15.65 1.21 -7.06
CA GLU A 328 -16.69 1.06 -8.09
C GLU A 328 -17.92 1.90 -7.78
N HIS A 329 -18.35 1.94 -6.52
CA HIS A 329 -19.47 2.78 -6.09
C HIS A 329 -19.16 4.27 -6.25
N ILE A 330 -17.97 4.72 -5.80
CA ILE A 330 -17.57 6.13 -5.88
C ILE A 330 -17.50 6.59 -7.33
N THR A 331 -16.87 5.82 -8.21
CA THR A 331 -16.68 6.21 -9.62
C THR A 331 -18.00 6.28 -10.39
N GLN A 332 -18.98 5.48 -10.00
CA GLN A 332 -20.34 5.50 -10.54
C GLN A 332 -21.22 6.63 -9.98
N SER A 333 -20.89 7.18 -8.81
CA SER A 333 -21.66 8.25 -8.16
C SER A 333 -21.63 9.59 -8.92
N GLY A 334 -20.63 9.77 -9.80
CA GLY A 334 -20.37 11.04 -10.49
C GLY A 334 -19.40 11.96 -9.75
N TYR A 335 -19.06 11.65 -8.49
CA TYR A 335 -18.18 12.44 -7.63
C TYR A 335 -16.82 11.77 -7.41
N ASP A 336 -15.81 12.57 -7.10
CA ASP A 336 -14.43 12.11 -6.86
C ASP A 336 -14.10 11.98 -5.35
N TYR A 337 -15.06 12.26 -4.47
CA TYR A 337 -14.87 12.28 -3.03
C TYR A 337 -16.02 11.61 -2.28
N THR A 338 -15.76 11.30 -1.01
CA THR A 338 -16.71 10.77 -0.03
C THR A 338 -16.39 11.37 1.34
N TRP A 339 -17.30 11.22 2.31
CA TRP A 339 -17.11 11.75 3.65
C TRP A 339 -16.89 10.65 4.68
N PHE A 340 -15.80 10.76 5.43
CA PHE A 340 -15.65 10.08 6.70
C PHE A 340 -16.17 11.00 7.82
N VAL A 341 -17.28 10.60 8.45
CA VAL A 341 -17.87 11.32 9.59
C VAL A 341 -17.57 10.56 10.88
N LEU A 342 -16.93 11.23 11.82
CA LEU A 342 -16.46 10.66 13.08
C LEU A 342 -16.33 11.73 14.16
N ASN A 343 -16.14 11.30 15.41
CA ASN A 343 -15.92 12.19 16.55
C ASN A 343 -14.47 12.10 17.06
N ALA A 344 -14.11 13.02 17.95
CA ALA A 344 -12.77 13.09 18.57
C ALA A 344 -12.30 11.76 19.18
N LYS A 345 -13.21 10.98 19.79
CA LYS A 345 -12.87 9.69 20.42
C LYS A 345 -12.51 8.61 19.39
N ILE A 346 -13.11 8.66 18.20
CA ILE A 346 -12.82 7.71 17.11
C ILE A 346 -11.46 8.07 16.51
N ILE A 347 -11.25 9.31 16.09
CA ILE A 347 -9.99 9.72 15.43
C ILE A 347 -8.78 9.57 16.37
N GLU A 348 -8.95 9.85 17.66
CA GLU A 348 -7.91 9.65 18.68
C GLU A 348 -7.44 8.19 18.76
N LYS A 349 -8.37 7.25 18.62
CA LYS A 349 -8.12 5.83 18.89
C LYS A 349 -7.87 5.00 17.67
N GLU A 350 -8.47 5.33 16.53
CA GLU A 350 -8.58 4.40 15.40
C GLU A 350 -7.83 4.87 14.16
N PHE A 351 -7.64 6.19 14.00
CA PHE A 351 -6.96 6.71 12.81
C PHE A 351 -5.46 6.47 12.88
N ALA A 352 -4.94 5.86 11.83
CA ALA A 352 -3.53 5.84 11.49
C ALA A 352 -3.34 6.24 10.02
N LEU A 353 -2.09 6.35 9.58
CA LEU A 353 -1.73 6.77 8.21
C LEU A 353 -0.81 5.71 7.60
N SER A 354 -0.98 5.38 6.31
CA SER A 354 -0.27 4.27 5.68
C SER A 354 1.19 4.56 5.29
N GLY A 355 1.61 5.82 5.28
CA GLY A 355 2.98 6.21 4.94
C GLY A 355 3.95 5.98 6.10
N GLN A 356 5.11 5.37 5.85
CA GLN A 356 6.11 5.15 6.91
C GLN A 356 6.52 6.45 7.62
N GLU A 357 6.64 7.54 6.87
CA GLU A 357 6.97 8.87 7.36
C GLU A 357 5.92 9.43 8.34
N GLN A 358 4.71 8.89 8.31
CA GLN A 358 3.62 9.24 9.22
C GLN A 358 3.61 8.38 10.49
N ASN A 359 4.56 7.46 10.67
CA ASN A 359 4.62 6.52 11.80
C ASN A 359 6.00 6.52 12.48
N PRO A 360 6.46 7.67 13.01
CA PRO A 360 7.83 7.84 13.49
C PRO A 360 8.20 6.90 14.65
N ASP A 361 7.23 6.46 15.45
CA ASP A 361 7.45 5.52 16.54
C ASP A 361 7.74 4.10 16.03
N LEU A 362 6.96 3.60 15.07
CA LEU A 362 7.18 2.30 14.44
C LEU A 362 8.40 2.31 13.53
N THR A 363 8.55 3.32 12.69
CA THR A 363 9.66 3.47 11.73
C THR A 363 10.98 3.70 12.45
N GLY A 364 11.00 4.57 13.46
CA GLY A 364 12.16 4.82 14.32
C GLY A 364 12.43 3.70 15.33
N GLN A 365 11.63 2.63 15.33
CA GLN A 365 11.79 1.48 16.22
C GLN A 365 11.86 1.88 17.71
N SER A 366 11.06 2.87 18.11
CA SER A 366 11.14 3.51 19.43
C SER A 366 10.00 3.09 20.33
N VAL A 367 10.27 2.11 21.20
CA VAL A 367 9.32 1.66 22.25
C VAL A 367 8.90 2.82 23.15
N ARG A 368 9.82 3.76 23.43
CA ARG A 368 9.53 4.95 24.24
C ARG A 368 8.53 5.88 23.57
N GLN A 369 8.68 6.14 22.27
CA GLN A 369 7.72 6.97 21.53
C GLN A 369 6.37 6.27 21.41
N LEU A 370 6.35 4.95 21.17
CA LEU A 370 5.14 4.15 21.14
C LEU A 370 4.39 4.19 22.48
N VAL A 371 5.07 4.08 23.61
CA VAL A 371 4.42 4.20 24.93
C VAL A 371 3.91 5.62 25.15
N ARG A 372 4.68 6.64 24.75
CA ARG A 372 4.28 8.05 24.91
C ARG A 372 3.07 8.42 24.05
N SER A 373 2.99 7.92 22.81
CA SER A 373 1.82 8.13 21.93
C SER A 373 0.56 7.47 22.48
N ARG A 374 0.70 6.39 23.26
CA ARG A 374 -0.42 5.64 23.87
C ARG A 374 -0.94 6.23 25.17
N VAL A 375 -0.12 6.99 25.91
CA VAL A 375 -0.48 7.54 27.24
C VAL A 375 -1.05 8.96 27.13
N ARG A 376 -0.75 9.68 26.05
CA ARG A 376 -1.29 11.01 25.82
C ARG A 376 -2.73 10.93 25.34
N SER A 377 -3.56 11.85 25.81
CA SER A 377 -4.87 12.11 25.23
C SER A 377 -4.71 12.83 23.89
N GLY A 378 -5.58 12.52 22.95
CA GLY A 378 -5.63 13.10 21.61
C GLY A 378 -4.95 12.22 20.55
N PRO A 379 -5.22 12.51 19.26
CA PRO A 379 -4.67 11.76 18.14
C PRO A 379 -3.13 11.68 18.15
N PRO A 380 -2.54 10.66 17.52
CA PRO A 380 -1.11 10.63 17.26
C PRO A 380 -0.64 11.91 16.57
N GLY A 381 0.56 12.40 16.90
CA GLY A 381 1.07 13.68 16.40
C GLY A 381 0.93 13.89 14.88
N PRO A 382 1.29 12.90 14.03
CA PRO A 382 1.07 12.99 12.59
C PRO A 382 -0.41 13.15 12.21
N VAL A 383 -1.32 12.41 12.85
CA VAL A 383 -2.78 12.55 12.62
C VAL A 383 -3.25 13.93 13.05
N GLN A 384 -2.80 14.45 14.20
CA GLN A 384 -3.13 15.79 14.64
C GLN A 384 -2.66 16.86 13.64
N ALA A 385 -1.46 16.71 13.07
CA ALA A 385 -0.96 17.64 12.05
C ALA A 385 -1.84 17.65 10.79
N PHE A 386 -2.41 16.52 10.40
CA PHE A 386 -3.40 16.45 9.32
C PHE A 386 -4.73 17.12 9.69
N ILE A 387 -5.21 16.97 10.93
CA ILE A 387 -6.40 17.70 11.40
C ILE A 387 -6.15 19.21 11.34
N ASP A 388 -4.97 19.66 11.78
CA ASP A 388 -4.66 21.09 11.92
C ASP A 388 -4.34 21.77 10.57
N ARG A 389 -3.79 21.02 9.59
CA ARG A 389 -3.21 21.60 8.36
C ARG A 389 -3.72 20.97 7.07
N GLY A 390 -4.40 19.84 7.13
CA GLY A 390 -4.87 19.09 5.97
C GLY A 390 -6.09 19.77 5.37
N VAL A 391 -6.08 19.95 4.04
CA VAL A 391 -7.19 20.58 3.31
C VAL A 391 -8.46 19.72 3.29
N ASP A 392 -8.32 18.41 3.53
CA ASP A 392 -9.43 17.44 3.53
C ASP A 392 -10.02 17.20 4.93
N PHE A 393 -9.60 17.97 5.94
CA PHE A 393 -10.14 17.90 7.30
C PHE A 393 -11.03 19.09 7.61
N VAL A 394 -12.25 18.80 8.04
CA VAL A 394 -13.22 19.78 8.54
C VAL A 394 -13.69 19.34 9.92
N SER A 395 -13.80 20.28 10.85
CA SER A 395 -14.18 20.02 12.23
C SER A 395 -15.09 21.11 12.76
N ALA A 396 -16.08 20.72 13.57
CA ALA A 396 -16.96 21.62 14.30
C ALA A 396 -17.40 20.98 15.63
N ASP A 397 -17.99 21.79 16.51
CA ASP A 397 -18.40 21.36 17.85
C ASP A 397 -19.81 20.73 17.89
N SER A 398 -20.55 20.82 16.79
CA SER A 398 -21.88 20.21 16.63
C SER A 398 -22.10 19.68 15.21
N LEU A 399 -23.06 18.76 15.05
CA LEU A 399 -23.39 18.20 13.74
C LEU A 399 -23.93 19.27 12.75
N PRO A 400 -24.81 20.20 13.15
CA PRO A 400 -25.25 21.28 12.25
C PRO A 400 -24.10 22.15 11.75
N GLU A 401 -23.20 22.55 12.64
CA GLU A 401 -22.02 23.36 12.28
C GLU A 401 -21.04 22.56 11.41
N LEU A 402 -20.91 21.25 11.64
CA LEU A 402 -20.06 20.38 10.82
C LEU A 402 -20.60 20.32 9.39
N VAL A 403 -21.90 20.08 9.21
CA VAL A 403 -22.52 20.03 7.88
C VAL A 403 -22.43 21.39 7.17
N ALA A 404 -22.65 22.49 7.91
CA ALA A 404 -22.47 23.83 7.36
C ALA A 404 -21.02 24.05 6.86
N ALA A 405 -20.02 23.68 7.67
CA ALA A 405 -18.62 23.80 7.29
C ALA A 405 -18.23 22.86 6.13
N MET A 406 -18.80 21.66 6.07
CA MET A 406 -18.63 20.75 4.93
C MET A 406 -19.12 21.39 3.63
N ASN A 407 -20.25 22.11 3.67
CA ASN A 407 -20.83 22.80 2.52
C ASN A 407 -20.07 24.07 2.09
N GLU A 408 -19.15 24.57 2.92
CA GLU A 408 -18.27 25.70 2.57
C GLU A 408 -17.02 25.26 1.79
N LEU A 409 -16.74 23.95 1.74
CA LEU A 409 -15.59 23.43 1.00
C LEU A 409 -15.77 23.59 -0.52
N PRO A 410 -14.68 23.85 -1.26
CA PRO A 410 -14.77 24.02 -2.71
C PRO A 410 -15.11 22.69 -3.41
N GLU A 411 -15.83 22.78 -4.52
CA GLU A 411 -16.13 21.64 -5.40
C GLU A 411 -16.90 20.48 -4.72
N VAL A 412 -17.66 20.79 -3.66
CA VAL A 412 -18.57 19.85 -3.00
C VAL A 412 -20.02 20.15 -3.36
N GLU A 413 -20.84 19.11 -3.45
CA GLU A 413 -22.28 19.24 -3.48
C GLU A 413 -22.83 19.62 -2.10
N PRO A 414 -23.81 20.53 -2.03
CA PRO A 414 -24.48 20.85 -0.78
C PRO A 414 -25.12 19.61 -0.14
N LEU A 415 -24.71 19.33 1.09
CA LEU A 415 -25.30 18.34 1.96
C LEU A 415 -26.53 18.92 2.67
N GLU A 416 -27.62 18.16 2.65
CA GLU A 416 -28.78 18.41 3.48
C GLU A 416 -28.52 17.91 4.91
N TYR A 417 -28.69 18.78 5.90
CA TYR A 417 -28.43 18.46 7.31
C TYR A 417 -29.24 17.23 7.77
N GLU A 418 -30.52 17.19 7.42
CA GLU A 418 -31.46 16.15 7.82
C GLU A 418 -31.03 14.76 7.31
N THR A 419 -30.42 14.69 6.13
CA THR A 419 -29.89 13.44 5.56
C THR A 419 -28.73 12.90 6.41
N VAL A 420 -27.77 13.77 6.75
CA VAL A 420 -26.61 13.40 7.56
C VAL A 420 -27.03 13.08 9.00
N GLU A 421 -27.90 13.90 9.59
CA GLU A 421 -28.45 13.69 10.94
C GLU A 421 -29.19 12.35 11.05
N ALA A 422 -30.01 12.00 10.05
CA ALA A 422 -30.70 10.72 10.02
C ALA A 422 -29.71 9.54 10.01
N ALA A 423 -28.63 9.62 9.23
CA ALA A 423 -27.61 8.58 9.15
C ALA A 423 -26.84 8.42 10.48
N VAL A 424 -26.41 9.53 11.10
CA VAL A 424 -25.72 9.55 12.40
C VAL A 424 -26.63 9.00 13.50
N THR A 425 -27.87 9.51 13.58
CA THR A 425 -28.84 9.11 14.61
C THR A 425 -29.19 7.63 14.49
N ALA A 426 -29.41 7.11 13.27
CA ALA A 426 -29.70 5.70 13.05
C ALA A 426 -28.53 4.81 13.52
N ARG A 427 -27.29 5.17 13.16
CA ARG A 427 -26.09 4.46 13.61
C ARG A 427 -25.98 4.46 15.14
N ASP A 428 -26.15 5.61 15.78
CA ASP A 428 -25.96 5.75 17.23
C ASP A 428 -27.02 4.97 18.03
N ARG A 429 -28.26 4.88 17.52
CA ARG A 429 -29.29 4.00 18.08
C ARG A 429 -28.87 2.52 18.05
N GLU A 430 -28.25 2.05 16.97
CA GLU A 430 -27.75 0.68 16.85
C GLU A 430 -26.51 0.43 17.73
N VAL A 431 -25.66 1.45 17.96
CA VAL A 431 -24.56 1.38 18.93
C VAL A 431 -25.07 1.14 20.34
N ALA A 432 -26.08 1.92 20.78
CA ALA A 432 -26.68 1.81 22.11
C ALA A 432 -27.48 0.51 22.32
N ASN A 433 -28.06 -0.06 21.26
CA ASN A 433 -28.82 -1.30 21.31
C ASN A 433 -27.90 -2.52 21.39
N LYS A 434 -28.04 -3.38 22.42
CA LYS A 434 -27.22 -4.60 22.56
C LYS A 434 -27.39 -5.58 21.40
N PHE A 435 -28.55 -5.54 20.73
CA PHE A 435 -28.80 -6.22 19.46
C PHE A 435 -28.66 -5.20 18.32
N THR A 436 -28.33 -5.65 17.11
CA THR A 436 -28.19 -4.73 15.98
C THR A 436 -28.55 -5.46 14.71
N LYS A 437 -29.17 -4.76 13.77
CA LYS A 437 -29.29 -5.21 12.37
C LYS A 437 -28.29 -4.51 11.45
N ASP A 438 -27.59 -3.50 11.97
CA ASP A 438 -26.52 -2.81 11.25
C ASP A 438 -25.29 -3.71 11.13
N GLY A 439 -24.87 -3.98 9.88
CA GLY A 439 -23.72 -4.83 9.58
C GLY A 439 -22.39 -4.23 10.04
N GLN A 440 -22.22 -2.91 10.00
CA GLN A 440 -21.02 -2.25 10.49
C GLN A 440 -20.92 -2.38 12.02
N ILE A 441 -22.03 -2.18 12.74
CA ILE A 441 -22.02 -2.33 14.20
C ILE A 441 -21.75 -3.79 14.59
N THR A 442 -22.33 -4.75 13.85
CA THR A 442 -22.04 -6.18 14.02
C THR A 442 -20.55 -6.47 13.85
N ALA A 443 -19.95 -5.94 12.78
CA ALA A 443 -18.53 -6.03 12.50
C ALA A 443 -17.65 -5.38 13.58
N ILE A 444 -18.00 -4.19 14.07
CA ILE A 444 -17.27 -3.50 15.15
C ILE A 444 -17.28 -4.37 16.42
N ARG A 445 -18.42 -4.97 16.76
CA ARG A 445 -18.54 -5.88 17.92
C ARG A 445 -17.69 -7.14 17.73
N ALA A 446 -17.69 -7.72 16.53
CA ALA A 446 -16.84 -8.87 16.20
C ALA A 446 -15.35 -8.50 16.30
N ALA A 447 -14.94 -7.35 15.76
CA ALA A 447 -13.56 -6.87 15.85
C ALA A 447 -13.13 -6.61 17.31
N ARG A 448 -14.03 -6.14 18.18
CA ARG A 448 -13.76 -5.99 19.62
C ARG A 448 -13.58 -7.31 20.36
N SER A 449 -14.14 -8.41 19.85
CA SER A 449 -13.93 -9.74 20.46
C SER A 449 -12.51 -10.26 20.28
N TYR A 450 -11.75 -9.71 19.32
CA TYR A 450 -10.34 -10.05 19.11
C TYR A 450 -9.49 -9.57 20.30
N TRP A 451 -8.96 -10.49 21.11
CA TRP A 451 -8.32 -10.19 22.40
C TRP A 451 -7.09 -9.26 22.32
N ALA A 452 -6.39 -9.22 21.19
CA ALA A 452 -5.27 -8.29 20.96
C ALA A 452 -5.70 -6.81 21.01
N THR A 453 -6.98 -6.54 20.77
CA THR A 453 -7.58 -5.21 20.97
C THR A 453 -7.60 -4.78 22.44
N GLY A 454 -7.52 -5.75 23.37
CA GLY A 454 -7.56 -5.52 24.81
C GLY A 454 -6.24 -5.11 25.46
N TRP A 455 -5.11 -5.56 24.93
CA TRP A 455 -3.78 -5.08 25.38
C TRP A 455 -3.34 -3.80 24.67
N GLY A 456 -3.94 -3.50 23.51
CA GLY A 456 -3.61 -2.32 22.74
C GLY A 456 -4.44 -1.07 23.04
N GLY A 457 -5.44 -1.12 23.92
CA GLY A 457 -6.30 0.06 24.19
C GLY A 457 -7.16 0.53 23.00
N TRP A 458 -7.02 -0.08 21.83
CA TRP A 458 -7.62 0.37 20.58
C TRP A 458 -9.15 0.27 20.57
N TRP A 459 -9.77 -0.68 21.29
CA TRP A 459 -11.21 -0.95 21.11
C TRP A 459 -12.06 -1.18 22.38
N ARG A 460 -11.48 -1.17 23.60
CA ARG A 460 -12.22 -1.57 24.82
C ARG A 460 -13.14 -0.50 25.44
N ARG A 461 -13.15 0.73 24.95
CA ARG A 461 -13.98 1.82 25.52
C ARG A 461 -14.51 2.78 24.46
N THR A 462 -15.47 2.33 23.67
CA THR A 462 -16.33 3.19 22.86
C THR A 462 -17.75 2.63 22.95
N GLY A 463 -18.42 3.00 24.03
CA GLY A 463 -19.88 2.95 24.16
C GLY A 463 -20.45 4.30 23.81
#